data_AF-A0A7S4MED0-F1
#
_entry.id   AF-A0A7S4MED0-F1
#
_cell.length_a   1.000
_cell.length_b   1.000
_cell.length_c   1.000
_cell.angle_alpha   90.00
_cell.angle_beta   90.00
_cell.angle_gamma   90.00
#
_symmetry.space_group_name_H-M   'P 1'
#
loop_
_entity.id
_entity.type
_entity.pdbx_description
1 polymer ?
#
loop_
_entity_poly.entity_id
_entity_poly.type
_entity_poly.pdbx_seq_one_letter_code
_entity_poly.pdbx_strand_id
1 'polypeptide(L)'
;MKFIDFEGLSDGTSMKNVLSLMSPSKVILIHGTKESCDELSTHCQNTDGCRNTEFLTPSLGERIDVTSGTVTYKLKLSQSLINSQRFSYVDGYKVAFLNGKISYRPATKDAKEVEEEDEGKDKMDEDVDVEPYLVELPEKETPGHEAVIMGSTRLVDLRTALAAKKFTVELRQGVLYCNNL
;
A
#
# COMPACT_ATOMS: atom_id res chain seq x y z
N MET A 1 10.93 -20.43 48.84
CA MET A 1 10.40 -21.08 47.62
C MET A 1 10.95 -20.35 46.42
N LYS A 2 11.47 -21.07 45.42
CA LYS A 2 12.03 -20.49 44.20
C LYS A 2 10.98 -20.64 43.10
N PHE A 3 10.51 -19.53 42.54
CA PHE A 3 9.56 -19.55 41.44
C PHE A 3 10.32 -19.83 40.14
N ILE A 4 9.84 -20.81 39.37
CA ILE A 4 10.34 -21.13 38.04
C ILE A 4 9.13 -21.06 37.12
N ASP A 5 9.23 -20.21 36.11
CA ASP A 5 8.17 -19.97 35.16
C ASP A 5 8.20 -21.02 34.03
N PHE A 6 7.01 -21.56 33.71
CA PHE A 6 6.75 -22.53 32.64
C PHE A 6 5.51 -22.15 31.82
N GLU A 7 5.08 -20.88 31.84
CA GLU A 7 3.85 -20.45 31.19
C GLU A 7 3.94 -20.39 29.65
N GLY A 8 5.16 -20.36 29.10
CA GLY A 8 5.40 -20.44 27.65
C GLY A 8 4.86 -19.25 26.88
N LEU A 9 4.61 -18.12 27.56
CA LEU A 9 4.12 -16.88 26.96
C LEU A 9 5.27 -16.13 26.27
N SER A 10 4.91 -15.39 25.22
CA SER A 10 5.87 -14.50 24.57
C SER A 10 6.25 -13.37 25.51
N ASP A 11 7.55 -13.13 25.66
CA ASP A 11 8.05 -12.03 26.45
C ASP A 11 7.86 -10.68 25.72
N GLY A 12 7.96 -9.58 26.47
CA GLY A 12 7.81 -8.24 25.91
C GLY A 12 8.83 -7.92 24.81
N THR A 13 10.03 -8.51 24.86
CA THR A 13 11.06 -8.33 23.83
C THR A 13 10.67 -9.02 22.53
N SER A 14 10.19 -10.27 22.60
CA SER A 14 9.72 -10.99 21.41
C SER A 14 8.53 -10.28 20.77
N MET A 15 7.57 -9.79 21.57
CA MET A 15 6.43 -9.05 21.05
C MET A 15 6.86 -7.77 20.30
N LYS A 16 7.80 -7.00 20.86
CA LYS A 16 8.36 -5.81 20.20
C LYS A 16 9.03 -6.15 18.86
N ASN A 17 9.80 -7.23 18.83
CA ASN A 17 10.46 -7.69 17.61
C ASN A 17 9.46 -8.13 16.53
N VAL A 18 8.44 -8.90 16.92
CA VAL A 18 7.39 -9.36 16.00
C VAL A 18 6.62 -8.17 15.42
N LEU A 19 6.21 -7.21 16.26
CA LEU A 19 5.50 -6.02 15.81
C LEU A 19 6.35 -5.20 14.84
N SER A 20 7.63 -5.01 15.15
CA SER A 20 8.57 -4.26 14.30
C SER A 20 8.77 -4.91 12.94
N LEU A 21 8.75 -6.26 12.86
CA LEU A 21 8.91 -6.99 11.61
C LEU A 21 7.62 -7.00 10.77
N MET A 22 6.45 -7.12 11.40
CA MET A 22 5.17 -7.20 10.70
C MET A 22 4.66 -5.86 10.19
N SER A 23 5.08 -4.75 10.82
CA SER A 23 4.62 -3.38 10.50
C SER A 23 3.10 -3.24 10.26
N PRO A 24 2.26 -3.75 11.19
CA PRO A 24 0.81 -3.73 11.03
C PRO A 24 0.26 -2.31 10.99
N SER A 25 -0.84 -2.08 10.25
CA SER A 25 -1.49 -0.75 10.19
C SER A 25 -2.27 -0.41 11.46
N LYS A 26 -2.89 -1.41 12.10
CA LYS A 26 -3.64 -1.26 13.36
C LYS A 26 -3.35 -2.44 14.30
N VAL A 27 -3.22 -2.18 15.59
CA VAL A 27 -2.95 -3.18 16.65
C VAL A 27 -3.86 -2.91 17.83
N ILE A 28 -4.51 -3.96 18.34
CA ILE A 28 -5.35 -3.90 19.53
C ILE A 28 -4.68 -4.71 20.64
N LEU A 29 -4.37 -4.06 21.75
CA LEU A 29 -3.74 -4.67 22.91
C LEU A 29 -4.82 -5.04 23.94
N ILE A 30 -4.91 -6.33 24.26
CA ILE A 30 -5.87 -6.88 25.22
C ILE A 30 -5.16 -7.75 26.27
N HIS A 31 -5.84 -8.04 27.38
CA HIS A 31 -5.35 -8.93 28.44
C HIS A 31 -4.00 -8.53 29.09
N GLY A 32 -3.61 -7.25 29.00
CA GLY A 32 -2.47 -6.69 29.73
C GLY A 32 -2.91 -5.75 30.85
N THR A 33 -2.01 -5.46 31.79
CA THR A 33 -2.19 -4.29 32.65
C THR A 33 -2.10 -3.03 31.79
N LYS A 34 -2.82 -1.98 32.19
CA LYS A 34 -2.84 -0.71 31.45
C LYS A 34 -1.42 -0.16 31.26
N GLU A 35 -0.61 -0.22 32.31
CA GLU A 35 0.79 0.20 32.29
C GLU A 35 1.61 -0.57 31.25
N SER A 36 1.50 -1.90 31.19
CA SER A 36 2.26 -2.70 30.21
C SER A 36 1.79 -2.49 28.77
N CYS A 37 0.50 -2.26 28.54
CA CYS A 37 -0.03 -1.93 27.21
C CYS A 37 0.43 -0.53 26.74
N ASP A 38 0.46 0.44 27.65
CA ASP A 38 0.91 1.81 27.38
C ASP A 38 2.43 1.85 27.12
N GLU A 39 3.21 1.06 27.86
CA GLU A 39 4.66 0.89 27.62
C GLU A 39 4.95 0.26 26.26
N LEU A 40 4.22 -0.79 25.88
CA LEU A 40 4.41 -1.48 24.62
C LEU A 40 4.05 -0.58 23.43
N SER A 41 2.91 0.12 23.50
CA SER A 41 2.47 1.04 22.46
C SER A 41 3.46 2.19 22.27
N THR A 42 3.90 2.82 23.37
CA THR A 42 4.90 3.90 23.34
C THR A 42 6.22 3.43 22.74
N HIS A 43 6.68 2.23 23.10
CA HIS A 43 7.91 1.68 22.54
C HIS A 43 7.79 1.41 21.04
N CYS A 44 6.69 0.81 20.60
CA CYS A 44 6.47 0.50 19.18
C CYS A 44 6.31 1.76 18.33
N GLN A 45 5.63 2.80 18.81
CA GLN A 45 5.51 4.07 18.09
C GLN A 45 6.86 4.77 17.86
N ASN A 46 7.81 4.59 18.78
CA ASN A 46 9.18 5.12 18.65
C ASN A 46 10.10 4.25 17.79
N THR A 47 9.67 3.04 17.39
CA THR A 47 10.46 2.11 16.59
C THR A 47 10.08 2.25 15.12
N ASP A 48 11.08 2.31 14.23
CA ASP A 48 10.90 2.60 12.80
C ASP A 48 9.91 1.65 12.07
N GLY A 49 9.67 0.44 12.59
CA GLY A 49 8.72 -0.53 12.02
C GLY A 49 7.25 -0.31 12.37
N CYS A 50 6.93 0.49 13.40
CA CYS A 50 5.56 0.67 13.91
C CYS A 50 5.15 2.14 14.04
N ARG A 51 5.90 3.06 13.42
CA ARG A 51 5.66 4.51 13.53
C ARG A 51 4.29 4.95 13.01
N ASN A 52 3.76 4.27 12.00
CA ASN A 52 2.44 4.53 11.41
C ASN A 52 1.36 3.54 11.90
N THR A 53 1.66 2.73 12.92
CA THR A 53 0.72 1.76 13.46
C THR A 53 -0.20 2.44 14.47
N GLU A 54 -1.51 2.29 14.28
CA GLU A 54 -2.52 2.73 15.25
C GLU A 54 -2.64 1.70 16.38
N PHE A 55 -2.28 2.10 17.62
CA PHE A 55 -2.41 1.24 18.80
C PHE A 55 -3.68 1.58 19.58
N LEU A 56 -4.45 0.55 19.91
CA LEU A 56 -5.72 0.65 20.62
C LEU A 56 -5.70 -0.25 21.86
N THR A 57 -6.02 0.31 23.04
CA THR A 57 -6.00 -0.41 24.31
C THR A 57 -7.39 -0.31 24.98
N PRO A 58 -8.38 -1.13 24.57
CA PRO A 58 -9.73 -1.08 25.12
C PRO A 58 -9.77 -1.44 26.60
N SER A 59 -10.66 -0.76 27.32
CA SER A 59 -11.10 -1.17 28.65
C SER A 59 -12.07 -2.36 28.57
N LEU A 60 -12.26 -3.06 29.69
CA LEU A 60 -13.15 -4.22 29.75
C LEU A 60 -14.59 -3.80 29.40
N GLY A 61 -15.15 -4.37 28.33
CA GLY A 61 -16.50 -4.06 27.83
C GLY A 61 -16.58 -2.85 26.90
N GLU A 62 -15.46 -2.18 26.59
CA GLU A 62 -15.39 -1.10 25.62
C GLU A 62 -15.54 -1.63 24.19
N ARG A 63 -16.29 -0.90 23.35
CA ARG A 63 -16.44 -1.21 21.92
C ARG A 63 -15.56 -0.25 21.14
N ILE A 64 -14.67 -0.79 20.31
CA ILE A 64 -13.84 -0.01 19.40
C ILE A 64 -14.26 -0.30 17.97
N ASP A 65 -14.41 0.76 17.17
CA ASP A 65 -14.57 0.64 15.73
C ASP A 65 -13.19 0.52 15.07
N VAL A 66 -12.97 -0.60 14.40
CA VAL A 66 -11.70 -0.93 13.71
C VAL A 66 -11.89 -0.86 12.19
N THR A 67 -13.00 -0.28 11.72
CA THR A 67 -13.27 -0.16 10.30
C THR A 67 -12.20 0.70 9.63
N SER A 68 -11.53 0.12 8.62
CA SER A 68 -10.63 0.86 7.75
C SER A 68 -11.44 1.46 6.60
N GLY A 69 -11.31 2.76 6.37
CA GLY A 69 -12.05 3.50 5.33
C GLY A 69 -11.64 3.19 3.89
N THR A 70 -10.84 2.15 3.64
CA THR A 70 -10.34 1.83 2.31
C THR A 70 -11.34 0.97 1.56
N VAL A 71 -12.15 1.61 0.72
CA VAL A 71 -12.98 0.87 -0.24
C VAL A 71 -12.08 0.38 -1.37
N THR A 72 -11.99 -0.94 -1.51
CA THR A 72 -11.21 -1.56 -2.59
C THR A 72 -12.15 -1.92 -3.73
N TYR A 73 -11.91 -1.33 -4.91
CA TYR A 73 -12.64 -1.65 -6.13
C TYR A 73 -11.76 -2.50 -7.04
N LYS A 74 -12.34 -3.52 -7.65
CA LYS A 74 -11.66 -4.34 -8.66
C LYS A 74 -11.96 -3.76 -10.05
N LEU A 75 -10.90 -3.36 -10.76
CA LEU A 75 -10.98 -2.81 -12.11
C LEU A 75 -10.18 -3.69 -13.07
N LYS A 76 -10.71 -3.97 -14.26
CA LYS A 76 -9.98 -4.64 -15.33
C LYS A 76 -9.27 -3.63 -16.22
N LEU A 77 -7.97 -3.79 -16.46
CA LEU A 77 -7.26 -2.91 -17.39
C LEU A 77 -7.49 -3.38 -18.83
N SER A 78 -7.77 -2.44 -19.74
CA SER A 78 -7.81 -2.72 -21.17
C SER A 78 -6.41 -3.07 -21.72
N GLN A 79 -6.35 -3.94 -22.72
CA GLN A 79 -5.08 -4.37 -23.30
C GLN A 79 -4.30 -3.21 -23.94
N SER A 80 -5.01 -2.27 -24.58
CA SER A 80 -4.41 -1.06 -25.16
C SER A 80 -3.69 -0.23 -24.10
N LEU A 81 -4.31 -0.04 -22.92
CA LEU A 81 -3.72 0.71 -21.82
C LEU A 81 -2.49 0.00 -21.23
N ILE A 82 -2.49 -1.33 -21.12
CA ILE A 82 -1.32 -2.07 -20.63
C ILE A 82 -0.14 -1.91 -21.61
N ASN A 83 -0.42 -1.92 -22.91
CA ASN A 83 0.61 -1.86 -23.96
C ASN A 83 1.19 -0.44 -24.12
N SER A 84 0.42 0.61 -23.89
CA SER A 84 0.90 2.00 -23.98
C SER A 84 1.76 2.44 -22.79
N GLN A 85 1.76 1.67 -21.69
CA GLN A 85 2.37 2.05 -20.43
C GLN A 85 3.86 1.74 -20.32
N ARG A 86 4.61 2.67 -19.71
CA ARG A 86 6.05 2.51 -19.44
C ARG A 86 6.27 2.01 -18.02
N PHE A 87 6.51 0.71 -17.88
CA PHE A 87 6.85 0.10 -16.61
C PHE A 87 8.30 0.41 -16.21
N SER A 88 8.48 0.93 -15.00
CA SER A 88 9.77 1.10 -14.32
C SER A 88 9.92 0.03 -13.25
N TYR A 89 11.14 -0.43 -12.99
CA TYR A 89 11.40 -1.46 -11.98
C TYR A 89 11.84 -0.80 -10.67
N VAL A 90 11.12 -1.08 -9.58
CA VAL A 90 11.41 -0.57 -8.24
C VAL A 90 11.26 -1.72 -7.25
N ASP A 91 12.35 -2.08 -6.59
CA ASP A 91 12.39 -3.02 -5.45
C ASP A 91 11.66 -4.37 -5.69
N GLY A 92 11.82 -4.96 -6.88
CA GLY A 92 11.15 -6.21 -7.23
C GLY A 92 9.84 -6.05 -8.00
N TYR A 93 9.29 -4.84 -8.05
CA TYR A 93 7.99 -4.55 -8.65
C TYR A 93 8.12 -3.73 -9.93
N LYS A 94 7.23 -3.99 -10.89
CA LYS A 94 7.06 -3.14 -12.08
C LYS A 94 5.96 -2.12 -11.79
N VAL A 95 6.32 -0.85 -11.80
CA VAL A 95 5.45 0.27 -11.47
C VAL A 95 5.26 1.14 -12.70
N ALA A 96 4.04 1.60 -12.95
CA ALA A 96 3.71 2.47 -14.07
C ALA A 96 2.64 3.48 -13.63
N PHE A 97 2.67 4.66 -14.23
CA PHE A 97 1.66 5.69 -13.98
C PHE A 97 0.47 5.49 -14.92
N LEU A 98 -0.65 5.05 -14.36
CA LEU A 98 -1.87 4.81 -15.11
C LEU A 98 -2.80 6.01 -15.02
N ASN A 99 -3.26 6.48 -16.18
CA ASN A 99 -4.37 7.42 -16.30
C ASN A 99 -5.37 6.85 -17.30
N GLY A 100 -6.66 6.93 -16.99
CA GLY A 100 -7.68 6.28 -17.80
C GLY A 100 -9.10 6.65 -17.39
N LYS A 101 -10.05 6.39 -18.28
CA LYS A 101 -11.47 6.56 -18.01
C LYS A 101 -12.09 5.22 -17.62
N ILE A 102 -12.88 5.21 -16.54
CA ILE A 102 -13.65 4.03 -16.14
C ILE A 102 -14.84 3.90 -17.10
N SER A 103 -14.96 2.74 -17.73
CA SER A 103 -16.08 2.37 -18.58
C SER A 103 -16.74 1.11 -18.04
N TYR A 104 -18.04 1.00 -18.25
CA TYR A 104 -18.86 -0.13 -17.83
C TYR A 104 -19.34 -0.82 -19.09
N ARG A 105 -18.95 -2.08 -19.32
CA ARG A 105 -19.43 -2.83 -20.48
C ARG A 105 -20.59 -3.69 -19.98
N PRO A 106 -21.82 -3.50 -20.47
CA PRO A 106 -22.84 -4.50 -20.21
C PRO A 106 -22.28 -5.84 -20.71
N ALA A 107 -22.42 -6.90 -19.91
CA ALA A 107 -21.81 -8.22 -20.12
C ALA A 107 -22.33 -8.97 -21.36
N THR A 108 -22.76 -8.26 -22.39
CA THR A 108 -23.26 -8.81 -23.64
C THR A 108 -22.44 -8.27 -24.81
N LYS A 109 -21.75 -9.21 -25.46
CA LYS A 109 -21.23 -9.19 -26.84
C LYS A 109 -19.80 -8.68 -27.07
N ASP A 110 -18.80 -9.45 -26.62
CA ASP A 110 -17.73 -9.95 -27.49
C ASP A 110 -17.39 -11.37 -26.96
N ALA A 111 -17.40 -12.48 -27.69
CA ALA A 111 -17.16 -12.68 -29.10
C ALA A 111 -18.04 -13.85 -29.61
N LYS A 112 -18.91 -13.55 -30.55
CA LYS A 112 -19.35 -14.46 -31.62
C LYS A 112 -19.95 -13.58 -32.70
N GLU A 113 -19.14 -13.30 -33.72
CA GLU A 113 -19.69 -13.10 -35.04
C GLU A 113 -20.37 -14.43 -35.43
N VAL A 114 -21.67 -14.38 -35.73
CA VAL A 114 -22.40 -15.07 -36.81
C VAL A 114 -23.90 -15.00 -36.50
N GLU A 115 -24.61 -14.36 -37.45
CA GLU A 115 -26.01 -14.48 -37.86
C GLU A 115 -27.14 -13.84 -37.04
N GLU A 116 -28.06 -13.28 -37.83
CA GLU A 116 -29.26 -12.50 -37.51
C GLU A 116 -30.42 -13.38 -36.98
N GLU A 117 -31.46 -12.66 -36.54
CA GLU A 117 -32.83 -13.06 -36.24
C GLU A 117 -33.06 -13.70 -34.85
N ASP A 118 -33.78 -12.98 -33.97
CA ASP A 118 -35.18 -13.28 -33.65
C ASP A 118 -35.70 -12.35 -32.54
N GLU A 119 -37.01 -12.10 -32.60
CA GLU A 119 -37.79 -11.11 -31.88
C GLU A 119 -37.90 -11.36 -30.36
N GLY A 120 -37.98 -10.24 -29.62
CA GLY A 120 -38.87 -10.05 -28.47
C GLY A 120 -38.72 -10.96 -27.24
N LYS A 121 -38.26 -10.37 -26.12
CA LYS A 121 -38.97 -10.47 -24.83
C LYS A 121 -38.45 -9.50 -23.77
N ASP A 122 -39.44 -8.88 -23.15
CA ASP A 122 -39.39 -8.02 -21.97
C ASP A 122 -38.73 -8.64 -20.73
N LYS A 123 -38.08 -7.74 -19.97
CA LYS A 123 -37.85 -7.72 -18.51
C LYS A 123 -36.91 -8.78 -17.91
N MET A 124 -35.84 -8.28 -17.28
CA MET A 124 -35.64 -8.32 -15.83
C MET A 124 -34.47 -7.39 -15.47
N ASP A 125 -34.67 -6.53 -14.46
CA ASP A 125 -33.60 -5.82 -13.77
C ASP A 125 -32.74 -6.88 -13.05
N GLU A 126 -31.83 -7.51 -13.79
CA GLU A 126 -30.74 -8.26 -13.18
C GLU A 126 -29.63 -7.25 -12.88
N ASP A 127 -29.19 -7.21 -11.62
CA ASP A 127 -27.91 -6.63 -11.22
C ASP A 127 -26.80 -7.39 -11.97
N VAL A 128 -26.64 -7.12 -13.25
CA VAL A 128 -25.53 -7.61 -14.04
C VAL A 128 -24.30 -6.98 -13.40
N ASP A 129 -23.48 -7.83 -12.79
CA ASP A 129 -22.19 -7.45 -12.21
C ASP A 129 -21.29 -6.97 -13.36
N VAL A 130 -21.48 -5.71 -13.76
CA VAL A 130 -20.75 -5.09 -14.85
C VAL A 130 -19.35 -4.80 -14.33
N GLU A 131 -18.41 -5.69 -14.64
CA GLU A 131 -17.02 -5.51 -14.25
C GLU A 131 -16.47 -4.21 -14.89
N PRO A 132 -16.14 -3.18 -14.08
CA PRO A 132 -15.65 -1.92 -14.60
C PRO A 132 -14.25 -2.11 -15.19
N TYR A 133 -13.99 -1.48 -16.33
CA TYR A 133 -12.70 -1.55 -17.01
C TYR A 133 -12.12 -0.17 -17.32
N LEU A 134 -10.79 -0.08 -17.28
CA LEU A 134 -10.06 1.16 -17.49
C LEU A 134 -9.59 1.27 -18.94
N VAL A 135 -10.01 2.34 -19.61
CA VAL A 135 -9.68 2.65 -21.00
C VAL A 135 -8.66 3.77 -21.07
N GLU A 136 -7.79 3.73 -22.07
CA GLU A 136 -6.83 4.79 -22.36
C GLU A 136 -7.49 6.14 -22.65
N LEU A 137 -6.89 7.20 -22.09
CA LEU A 137 -7.29 8.57 -22.38
C LEU A 137 -6.54 9.10 -23.61
N PRO A 138 -7.15 9.98 -24.40
CA PRO A 138 -6.44 10.69 -25.46
C PRO A 138 -5.25 11.49 -24.90
N GLU A 139 -4.14 11.55 -25.64
CA GLU A 139 -2.90 12.24 -25.22
C GLU A 139 -3.08 13.71 -24.82
N LYS A 140 -4.17 14.35 -25.26
CA LYS A 140 -4.52 15.74 -24.93
C LYS A 140 -5.06 15.92 -23.51
N GLU A 141 -5.55 14.85 -22.88
CA GLU A 141 -6.19 14.84 -21.56
C GLU A 141 -5.35 14.11 -20.51
N THR A 142 -4.10 13.75 -20.84
CA THR A 142 -3.15 13.22 -19.87
C THR A 142 -2.29 14.37 -19.34
N PRO A 143 -2.68 15.08 -18.26
CA PRO A 143 -1.72 15.90 -17.54
C PRO A 143 -0.60 14.96 -17.09
N GLY A 144 0.64 15.30 -17.44
CA GLY A 144 1.79 14.58 -16.91
C GLY A 144 1.72 14.55 -15.38
N HIS A 145 2.22 13.48 -14.77
CA HIS A 145 2.27 13.38 -13.32
C HIS A 145 3.48 14.16 -12.78
N GLU A 146 3.36 14.72 -11.57
CA GLU A 146 4.53 15.21 -10.84
C GLU A 146 5.49 14.05 -10.54
N ALA A 147 6.79 14.30 -10.54
CA ALA A 147 7.78 13.24 -10.31
C ALA A 147 7.58 12.63 -8.91
N VAL A 148 7.06 11.40 -8.85
CA VAL A 148 6.94 10.63 -7.60
C VAL A 148 8.21 9.83 -7.40
N ILE A 149 8.91 10.07 -6.29
CA ILE A 149 10.06 9.27 -5.88
C ILE A 149 9.53 8.00 -5.23
N MET A 150 9.84 6.84 -5.83
CA MET A 150 9.48 5.54 -5.28
C MET A 150 10.72 4.74 -4.88
N GLY A 151 10.65 4.10 -3.72
CA GLY A 151 11.75 3.34 -3.12
C GLY A 151 12.61 4.17 -2.15
N SER A 152 13.51 3.48 -1.46
CA SER A 152 14.50 4.11 -0.60
C SER A 152 15.71 4.52 -1.44
N THR A 153 15.84 5.80 -1.73
CA THR A 153 17.08 6.31 -2.33
C THR A 153 18.19 6.22 -1.28
N ARG A 154 19.09 5.25 -1.41
CA ARG A 154 20.25 5.15 -0.52
C ARG A 154 21.13 6.38 -0.73
N LEU A 155 21.41 7.13 0.34
CA LEU A 155 22.26 8.32 0.29
C LEU A 155 23.66 8.02 -0.27
N VAL A 156 24.12 6.77 -0.15
CA VAL A 156 25.38 6.28 -0.74
C VAL A 156 25.33 6.27 -2.28
N ASP A 157 24.21 5.83 -2.86
CA ASP A 157 24.02 5.83 -4.31
C ASP A 157 23.90 7.26 -4.83
N LEU A 158 23.20 8.13 -4.09
CA LEU A 158 23.09 9.56 -4.39
C LEU A 158 24.46 10.25 -4.36
N ARG A 159 25.29 9.98 -3.33
CA ARG A 159 26.67 10.46 -3.23
C ARG A 159 27.48 10.09 -4.46
N THR A 160 27.40 8.83 -4.87
CA THR A 160 28.17 8.30 -6.00
C THR A 160 27.74 8.96 -7.32
N ALA A 161 26.43 9.12 -7.52
CA ALA A 161 25.87 9.81 -8.69
C ALA A 161 26.25 11.29 -8.75
N LEU A 162 26.26 11.99 -7.60
CA LEU A 162 26.66 13.40 -7.51
C LEU A 162 28.17 13.60 -7.69
N ALA A 163 28.99 12.69 -7.13
CA ALA A 163 30.43 12.69 -7.34
C ALA A 163 30.78 12.48 -8.83
N ALA A 164 30.06 11.60 -9.53
CA ALA A 164 30.22 11.41 -10.98
C ALA A 164 29.92 12.68 -11.79
N LYS A 165 29.00 13.54 -11.30
CA LYS A 165 28.70 14.86 -11.86
C LYS A 165 29.64 15.98 -11.37
N LYS A 166 30.75 15.63 -10.69
CA LYS A 166 31.78 16.53 -10.14
C LYS A 166 31.32 17.45 -9.00
N PHE A 167 30.27 17.08 -8.27
CA PHE A 167 29.91 17.75 -7.01
C PHE A 167 30.76 17.18 -5.86
N THR A 168 31.18 18.05 -4.93
CA THR A 168 31.86 17.62 -3.71
C THR A 168 30.80 17.17 -2.71
N VAL A 169 30.79 15.89 -2.33
CA VAL A 169 29.73 15.34 -1.47
C VAL A 169 30.31 14.56 -0.28
N GLU A 170 29.90 14.95 0.93
CA GLU A 170 30.31 14.33 2.19
C GLU A 170 29.08 13.83 2.97
N LEU A 171 29.14 12.59 3.46
CA LEU A 171 28.08 12.01 4.30
C LEU A 171 28.52 12.13 5.77
N ARG A 172 27.84 12.96 6.57
CA ARG A 172 28.09 13.09 8.01
C ARG A 172 26.83 12.80 8.80
N GLN A 173 26.90 11.87 9.75
CA GLN A 173 25.80 11.53 10.67
C GLN A 173 24.45 11.27 9.99
N GLY A 174 24.45 10.67 8.79
CA GLY A 174 23.22 10.38 8.03
C GLY A 174 22.68 11.55 7.20
N VAL A 175 23.37 12.69 7.14
CA VAL A 175 23.04 13.83 6.27
C VAL A 175 24.08 13.94 5.16
N LEU A 176 23.60 14.16 3.93
CA LEU A 176 24.45 14.32 2.75
C LEU A 176 24.70 15.81 2.48
N TYR A 177 25.93 16.27 2.67
CA TYR A 177 26.37 17.63 2.41
C TYR A 177 26.90 17.73 0.98
N CYS A 178 26.38 18.69 0.21
CA CYS A 178 26.79 18.93 -1.17
C CYS A 178 27.45 20.32 -1.25
N ASN A 179 28.66 20.39 -1.81
CA ASN A 179 29.43 21.63 -2.02
C ASN A 179 29.73 22.45 -0.75
N ASN A 180 29.95 21.81 0.41
CA ASN A 180 30.26 22.49 1.68
C ASN A 180 29.21 23.54 2.12
N LEU A 181 27.95 23.40 1.70
CA LEU A 181 26.80 24.14 2.23
C LEU A 181 25.97 23.27 3.17
#